data_AF-A0A7W6CXR9-F1
#
_entry.id   AF-A0A7W6CXR9-F1
#
_cell.length_a   1.000
_cell.length_b   1.000
_cell.length_c   1.000
_cell.angle_alpha   90.00
_cell.angle_beta   90.00
_cell.angle_gamma   90.00
#
_symmetry.space_group_name_H-M   'P 1'
#
loop_
_entity.id
_entity.type
_entity.pdbx_description
1 polymer ?
#
loop_
_entity_poly.entity_id
_entity_poly.type
_entity_poly.pdbx_seq_one_letter_code
_entity_poly.pdbx_strand_id
1 'polypeptide(L)' 'MPSRTIAVAAALAAALALSACGKKGDPEFPPGTQFETVPNAQGKLEKRPKKPQRPFALDGLLN' A
#
# COMPACT_ATOMS: atom_id res chain seq x y z
N MET A 1 -24.90 -4.19 -32.16
CA MET A 1 -24.16 -3.48 -31.09
C MET A 1 -23.92 -4.24 -29.77
N PRO A 2 -24.18 -5.57 -29.61
CA PRO A 2 -23.97 -6.23 -28.30
C PRO A 2 -22.49 -6.57 -28.01
N SER A 3 -21.66 -6.71 -29.03
CA SER A 3 -20.27 -7.17 -28.88
C SER A 3 -19.38 -6.17 -28.15
N ARG A 4 -19.66 -4.86 -28.28
CA ARG A 4 -18.90 -3.80 -27.60
C ARG A 4 -19.22 -3.75 -26.11
N THR A 5 -20.49 -3.91 -25.74
CA THR A 5 -20.92 -3.97 -24.33
C THR A 5 -20.38 -5.20 -23.62
N ILE A 6 -20.33 -6.36 -24.30
CA ILE A 6 -19.72 -7.58 -23.76
C ILE A 6 -18.21 -7.39 -23.52
N ALA A 7 -17.50 -6.78 -24.46
CA ALA A 7 -16.07 -6.51 -24.32
C ALA A 7 -15.76 -5.55 -23.14
N VAL A 8 -16.57 -4.50 -22.97
CA VAL A 8 -16.41 -3.55 -21.86
C VAL A 8 -16.70 -4.22 -20.51
N ALA A 9 -17.73 -5.06 -20.42
CA ALA A 9 -18.05 -5.80 -19.20
C ALA A 9 -16.94 -6.78 -18.81
N ALA A 10 -16.38 -7.49 -19.79
CA ALA A 10 -15.26 -8.41 -19.57
C ALA A 10 -14.00 -7.68 -19.08
N ALA A 11 -13.68 -6.52 -19.67
CA ALA A 11 -12.55 -5.71 -19.24
C ALA A 11 -12.72 -5.17 -17.80
N LEU A 12 -13.93 -4.73 -17.44
CA LEU A 12 -14.21 -4.28 -16.08
C LEU A 12 -14.08 -5.41 -15.06
N ALA A 13 -14.62 -6.58 -15.37
CA ALA A 13 -14.55 -7.75 -14.49
C ALA A 13 -13.09 -8.17 -14.25
N ALA A 14 -12.26 -8.15 -15.30
CA ALA A 14 -10.84 -8.45 -15.19
C ALA A 14 -10.11 -7.41 -14.31
N ALA A 15 -10.35 -6.11 -14.51
CA ALA A 15 -9.71 -5.07 -13.71
C ALA A 15 -10.05 -5.19 -12.21
N LEU A 16 -11.32 -5.49 -11.89
CA LEU A 16 -11.77 -5.69 -10.51
C LEU A 16 -11.13 -6.93 -9.88
N ALA A 17 -11.03 -8.04 -10.63
CA ALA A 17 -10.36 -9.25 -10.16
C ALA A 17 -8.86 -9.01 -9.86
N LEU A 18 -8.15 -8.26 -10.71
CA LEU A 18 -6.74 -7.91 -10.47
C LEU A 18 -6.56 -6.96 -9.27
N SER A 19 -7.51 -6.05 -9.02
CA SER A 19 -7.46 -5.15 -7.85
C SER A 19 -7.60 -5.89 -6.51
N ALA A 20 -8.13 -7.11 -6.52
CA ALA A 20 -8.30 -7.96 -5.34
C ALA A 20 -7.05 -8.79 -4.99
N CYS A 21 -6.00 -8.81 -5.81
CA CYS A 21 -4.76 -9.55 -5.54
C CYS A 21 -3.79 -8.85 -4.56
N GLY A 22 -4.22 -7.80 -3.85
CA GLY A 22 -3.44 -7.18 -2.78
C GLY A 22 -3.63 -7.88 -1.43
N LYS A 23 -2.54 -8.15 -0.68
CA LYS A 23 -2.62 -8.59 0.73
C LYS A 23 -3.15 -7.42 1.56
N LYS A 24 -4.44 -7.44 1.89
CA LYS A 24 -5.02 -6.54 2.90
C LYS A 24 -4.54 -6.98 4.27
N GLY A 25 -3.70 -6.19 4.92
CA GLY A 25 -3.14 -6.50 6.23
C GLY A 25 -2.07 -5.49 6.60
N ASP A 26 -1.62 -5.55 7.85
CA ASP A 26 -0.48 -4.75 8.28
C ASP A 26 0.72 -5.02 7.36
N PRO A 27 1.48 -3.98 6.99
CA PRO A 27 2.70 -4.16 6.20
C PRO A 27 3.62 -5.16 6.91
N GLU A 28 4.10 -6.16 6.16
CA GLU A 28 5.15 -7.04 6.67
C GLU A 28 6.44 -6.21 6.76
N PHE A 29 6.98 -6.06 7.96
CA PHE A 29 8.19 -5.29 8.18
C PHE A 29 9.42 -6.18 8.00
N PRO A 30 10.49 -5.70 7.34
CA PRO A 30 11.71 -6.48 7.20
C PRO A 30 12.33 -6.81 8.57
N PRO A 31 13.07 -7.93 8.69
CA PRO A 31 13.74 -8.28 9.93
C PRO A 31 14.70 -7.17 10.35
N GLY A 32 14.64 -6.78 11.63
CA GLY A 32 15.45 -5.67 12.18
C GLY A 32 14.78 -4.29 12.13
N THR A 33 13.51 -4.19 11.72
CA THR A 33 12.76 -2.93 11.78
C THR A 33 12.68 -2.42 13.22
N GLN A 34 13.19 -1.21 13.46
CA GLN A 34 13.07 -0.53 14.74
C GLN A 34 11.69 0.10 14.85
N PHE A 35 11.07 -0.02 16.02
CA PHE A 35 9.76 0.58 16.31
C PHE A 35 9.87 1.62 17.41
N GLU A 36 9.06 2.65 17.33
CA GLU A 36 8.88 3.68 18.34
C GLU A 36 7.41 3.78 18.76
N THR A 37 7.18 4.13 20.02
CA THR A 37 5.82 4.36 20.54
C THR A 37 5.54 5.84 20.44
N VAL A 38 4.55 6.21 19.62
CA VAL A 38 4.17 7.60 19.38
C VAL A 38 2.66 7.79 19.59
N PRO A 39 2.22 8.95 20.10
CA PRO A 39 0.79 9.26 20.18
C PRO A 39 0.21 9.40 18.78
N ASN A 40 -0.95 8.76 18.55
CA ASN A 40 -1.72 8.91 17.33
C ASN A 40 -2.57 10.20 17.36
N ALA A 41 -3.27 10.50 16.26
CA ALA A 41 -4.12 11.68 16.15
C ALA A 41 -5.26 11.75 17.19
N GLN A 42 -5.58 10.62 17.83
CA GLN A 42 -6.59 10.49 18.88
C GLN A 42 -5.96 10.47 20.29
N GLY A 43 -4.66 10.76 20.43
CA GLY A 43 -3.92 10.77 21.70
C GLY A 43 -3.61 9.38 22.27
N LYS A 44 -3.92 8.30 21.56
CA LYS A 44 -3.59 6.93 21.98
C LYS A 44 -2.18 6.57 21.51
N LEU A 45 -1.40 5.92 22.38
CA LEU A 45 -0.08 5.43 22.02
C LEU A 45 -0.18 4.30 20.99
N GLU A 46 0.55 4.44 19.88
CA GLU A 46 0.67 3.45 18.82
C GLU A 46 2.14 3.14 18.55
N LYS A 47 2.42 1.86 18.27
CA LYS A 47 3.75 1.40 17.88
C LYS A 47 3.90 1.58 16.38
N ARG A 48 4.82 2.42 15.94
CA ARG A 48 5.08 2.70 14.51
C ARG A 48 6.53 2.41 14.15
N PRO A 49 6.83 2.03 12.90
CA PRO A 49 8.21 1.91 12.44
C PRO A 49 8.92 3.25 12.60
N LYS A 50 10.12 3.23 13.20
CA LYS A 50 10.93 4.41 13.36
C LYS A 50 11.35 4.92 11.98
N LYS A 51 11.03 6.18 11.68
CA LYS A 51 11.40 6.78 10.39
C LYS A 51 12.92 6.83 10.26
N PRO A 52 13.51 6.34 9.15
CA PRO A 52 14.94 6.51 8.89
C PRO A 52 15.27 8.00 8.84
N GLN A 53 16.32 8.42 9.56
CA GLN A 53 16.81 9.82 9.50
C GLN A 53 17.58 10.13 8.22
N ARG A 54 17.94 9.09 7.45
CA ARG A 54 18.66 9.21 6.19
C ARG A 54 17.69 9.31 5.01
N PRO A 55 18.02 10.06 3.94
CA PRO A 55 17.22 10.11 2.73
C PRO A 55 17.04 8.72 2.13
N PHE A 56 15.89 8.47 1.51
CA PHE A 56 15.62 7.19 0.87
C PHE A 56 16.47 7.11 -0.40
N ALA A 57 17.12 5.96 -0.62
CA ALA A 57 18.14 5.83 -1.68
C ALA A 57 17.58 6.08 -3.10
N LEU A 58 16.26 5.90 -3.30
CA LEU A 58 15.60 6.14 -4.58
C LEU A 58 14.99 7.54 -4.68
N ASP A 59 15.13 8.42 -3.67
CA ASP A 59 14.63 9.80 -3.76
C ASP A 59 15.20 10.55 -4.96
N GLY A 60 16.43 10.22 -5.39
CA GLY A 60 17.03 10.79 -6.60
C GLY A 60 16.46 10.28 -7.93
N LEU A 61 15.76 9.14 -7.92
CA LEU A 61 15.16 8.51 -9.11
C LEU A 61 13.66 8.79 -9.24
N LEU A 62 13.03 9.33 -8.20
CA LEU A 62 11.59 9.62 -8.13
C LEU A 62 11.25 11.10 -8.38
N ASN A 63 12.23 11.89 -8.84
CA ASN A 63 12.06 13.29 -9.27
C ASN A 63 11.65 13.39 -10.73
#